data_AF-A0A2V3PJA4-F1
#
_entry.id   AF-A0A2V3PJA4-F1
#
_cell.length_a   1.000
_cell.length_b   1.000
_cell.length_c   1.000
_cell.angle_alpha   90.00
_cell.angle_beta   90.00
_cell.angle_gamma   90.00
#
_symmetry.space_group_name_H-M   'P 1'
#
loop_
_entity.id
_entity.type
_entity.pdbx_description
1 polymer ?
#
loop_
_entity_poly.entity_id
_entity_poly.type
_entity_poly.pdbx_seq_one_letter_code
_entity_poly.pdbx_strand_id
1 'polypeptide(L)'
;MNKLHISFISMLMTLLLFSCKELTTEGLRQHIKEEITTEVAQINGVKVIDFQMVHEQGNYYNGTLTTKENGEVFVYDVIVTYDGSNYKWEIITE
;
A
#
# COMPACT_ATOMS: atom_id res chain seq x y z
N MET A 1 -12.48 -38.85 29.71
CA MET A 1 -12.41 -38.48 28.29
C MET A 1 -12.45 -36.95 28.08
N ASN A 2 -11.88 -36.13 28.97
CA ASN A 2 -12.11 -34.67 28.95
C ASN A 2 -10.85 -33.85 28.61
N LYS A 3 -9.65 -34.44 28.71
CA LYS A 3 -8.38 -33.75 28.42
C LYS A 3 -8.12 -33.58 26.92
N LEU A 4 -8.59 -34.53 26.09
CA LEU A 4 -8.42 -34.48 24.63
C LEU A 4 -9.29 -33.36 23.99
N HIS A 5 -10.51 -33.17 24.50
CA HIS A 5 -11.42 -32.10 24.05
C HIS A 5 -10.94 -30.70 24.43
N ILE A 6 -10.42 -30.51 25.65
CA ILE A 6 -9.89 -29.21 26.10
C ILE A 6 -8.63 -28.83 25.30
N SER A 7 -7.77 -29.81 24.99
CA SER A 7 -6.58 -29.59 24.15
C SER A 7 -6.93 -29.16 22.72
N PHE A 8 -8.03 -29.70 22.16
CA PHE A 8 -8.47 -29.36 20.80
C PHE A 8 -9.10 -27.96 20.73
N ILE A 9 -9.86 -27.57 21.76
CA ILE A 9 -10.45 -26.23 21.89
C ILE A 9 -9.35 -25.17 22.09
N SER A 10 -8.32 -25.48 22.88
CA SER A 10 -7.17 -24.57 23.08
C SER A 10 -6.35 -24.36 21.80
N MET A 11 -6.25 -25.37 20.92
CA MET A 11 -5.55 -25.27 19.64
C MET A 11 -6.36 -24.53 18.57
N LEU A 12 -7.69 -24.63 18.62
CA LEU A 12 -8.60 -23.90 17.72
C LEU A 12 -8.67 -22.40 18.05
N MET A 13 -8.55 -22.02 19.33
CA MET A 13 -8.57 -20.62 19.79
C MET A 13 -7.33 -19.83 19.32
N THR A 14 -6.18 -20.49 19.19
CA THR A 14 -4.93 -19.85 18.70
C THR A 14 -4.95 -19.55 17.20
N LEU A 15 -5.80 -20.23 16.41
CA LEU A 15 -5.91 -20.01 14.96
C LEU A 15 -6.75 -18.77 14.60
N LEU A 16 -7.56 -18.26 15.53
CA LEU A 16 -8.46 -17.11 15.29
C LEU A 16 -7.79 -15.74 15.52
N LEU A 17 -6.56 -15.69 16.02
CA LEU A 17 -5.87 -14.42 16.35
C LEU A 17 -4.99 -13.86 15.22
N PHE A 18 -4.95 -14.47 14.03
CA PHE A 18 -3.95 -14.14 13.00
C PHE A 18 -4.46 -13.47 11.72
N SER A 19 -5.70 -12.99 11.68
CA SER A 19 -6.27 -12.41 10.45
C SER A 19 -6.61 -10.92 10.55
N CYS A 20 -5.65 -10.11 10.97
CA CYS A 20 -5.59 -8.71 10.55
C CYS A 20 -4.16 -8.46 10.03
N LYS A 21 -3.92 -8.77 8.75
CA LYS A 21 -2.65 -8.43 8.09
C LYS A 21 -2.76 -7.00 7.58
N GLU A 22 -2.47 -6.03 8.46
CA GLU A 22 -2.20 -4.67 8.02
C GLU A 22 -0.95 -4.66 7.14
N LEU A 23 -0.98 -3.89 6.05
CA LEU A 23 0.20 -3.68 5.22
C LEU A 23 1.19 -2.83 5.99
N THR A 24 2.46 -3.22 5.95
CA THR A 24 3.54 -2.32 6.38
C THR A 24 3.58 -1.11 5.44
N THR A 25 4.13 0.02 5.88
CA THR A 25 4.34 1.19 5.01
C THR A 25 5.03 0.82 3.70
N GLU A 26 6.02 -0.08 3.75
CA GLU A 26 6.73 -0.55 2.57
C GLU A 26 5.86 -1.45 1.67
N GLY A 27 5.02 -2.31 2.27
CA GLY A 27 4.06 -3.12 1.52
C GLY A 27 3.00 -2.27 0.82
N LEU A 28 2.47 -1.25 1.51
CA LEU A 28 1.54 -0.29 0.95
C LEU A 28 2.20 0.52 -0.18
N ARG A 29 3.43 1.00 0.02
CA ARG A 29 4.21 1.73 -0.99
C ARG A 29 4.38 0.90 -2.27
N GLN A 30 4.77 -0.37 -2.12
CA GLN A 30 4.97 -1.25 -3.27
C GLN A 30 3.66 -1.52 -4.01
N HIS A 31 2.56 -1.73 -3.28
CA HIS A 31 1.25 -1.98 -3.87
C HIS A 31 0.74 -0.78 -4.67
N ILE A 32 0.82 0.43 -4.10
CA ILE A 32 0.43 1.67 -4.80
C ILE A 32 1.34 1.92 -6.02
N LYS A 33 2.65 1.65 -5.91
CA LYS A 33 3.58 1.77 -7.05
C LYS A 33 3.15 0.89 -8.22
N GLU A 34 2.75 -0.36 -7.96
CA GLU A 34 2.29 -1.30 -8.98
C GLU A 34 0.97 -0.84 -9.62
N GLU A 35 0.04 -0.33 -8.82
CA GLU A 35 -1.23 0.23 -9.30
C GLU A 35 -1.00 1.46 -10.19
N ILE A 36 -0.28 2.48 -9.71
CA ILE A 36 0.07 3.69 -10.49
C ILE A 36 0.79 3.30 -11.78
N THR A 37 1.74 2.36 -11.72
CA THR A 37 2.47 1.91 -12.92
C THR A 37 1.52 1.29 -13.95
N THR A 38 0.51 0.54 -13.50
CA THR A 38 -0.49 -0.09 -14.37
C THR A 38 -1.40 0.95 -15.02
N GLU A 39 -1.86 1.94 -14.25
CA GLU A 39 -2.70 3.03 -14.77
C GLU A 39 -1.93 3.91 -15.76
N VAL A 40 -0.71 4.31 -15.41
CA VAL A 40 0.15 5.16 -16.23
C VAL A 40 0.62 4.45 -17.49
N ALA A 41 0.77 3.13 -17.48
CA ALA A 41 1.13 2.36 -18.68
C ALA A 41 0.10 2.50 -19.82
N GLN A 42 -1.12 2.95 -19.53
CA GLN A 42 -2.13 3.25 -20.56
C GLN A 42 -1.88 4.59 -21.26
N ILE A 43 -0.99 5.44 -20.73
CA ILE A 43 -0.64 6.74 -21.27
C ILE A 43 0.64 6.61 -22.11
N ASN A 44 0.50 6.81 -23.43
CA ASN A 44 1.64 6.73 -24.33
C ASN A 44 2.72 7.76 -23.97
N GLY A 45 3.96 7.27 -23.84
CA GLY A 45 5.13 8.12 -23.60
C GLY A 45 5.45 8.37 -22.13
N VAL A 46 4.64 7.87 -21.19
CA VAL A 46 4.87 7.99 -19.74
C VAL A 46 5.42 6.69 -19.17
N LYS A 47 6.43 6.77 -18.30
CA LYS A 47 6.97 5.63 -17.55
C LYS A 47 7.20 6.01 -16.09
N VAL A 48 6.74 5.18 -15.15
CA VAL A 48 7.09 5.34 -13.74
C VAL A 48 8.56 4.96 -13.54
N ILE A 49 9.35 5.86 -12.96
CA ILE A 49 10.75 5.61 -12.57
C ILE A 49 10.79 5.17 -11.11
N ASP A 50 10.14 5.95 -10.24
CA ASP A 50 10.15 5.71 -8.81
C ASP A 50 8.87 6.17 -8.12
N PHE A 51 8.58 5.58 -6.97
CA PHE A 51 7.52 5.99 -6.07
C PHE A 51 8.00 5.83 -4.62
N GLN A 52 8.09 6.96 -3.93
CA GLN A 52 8.47 7.05 -2.53
C GLN A 52 7.27 7.46 -1.70
N MET A 53 7.25 7.04 -0.44
CA MET A 53 6.18 7.34 0.49
C MET A 53 6.74 7.47 1.90
N VAL A 54 6.31 8.50 2.61
CA VAL A 54 6.69 8.81 3.99
C VAL A 54 5.43 8.91 4.83
N HIS A 55 5.42 8.24 5.98
CA HIS A 55 4.35 8.40 6.95
C HIS A 55 4.42 9.81 7.55
N GLU A 56 3.31 10.54 7.51
CA GLU A 56 3.24 11.89 8.06
C GLU A 56 2.58 11.87 9.44
N GLN A 57 1.29 11.55 9.50
CA GLN A 57 0.52 11.51 10.75
C GLN A 57 -0.74 10.68 10.60
N GLY A 58 -1.13 9.96 11.65
CA GLY A 58 -2.34 9.13 11.66
C GLY A 58 -2.38 8.20 10.44
N ASN A 59 -3.42 8.35 9.62
CA ASN A 59 -3.65 7.55 8.42
C ASN A 59 -3.03 8.17 7.15
N TYR A 60 -2.31 9.29 7.27
CA TYR A 60 -1.84 10.10 6.15
C TYR A 60 -0.36 9.85 5.84
N TYR A 61 -0.06 9.76 4.55
CA TYR A 61 1.26 9.59 3.99
C TYR A 61 1.44 10.55 2.82
N ASN A 62 2.62 11.13 2.73
CA ASN A 62 3.04 11.92 1.57
C ASN A 62 3.92 11.06 0.68
N GLY A 63 3.61 11.06 -0.60
CA GLY A 63 4.33 10.32 -1.62
C GLY A 63 4.87 11.24 -2.71
N THR A 64 5.87 10.74 -3.41
CA THR A 64 6.48 11.41 -4.55
C THR A 64 6.56 10.40 -5.69
N LEU A 65 5.88 10.72 -6.80
CA LEU A 65 5.89 9.93 -8.02
C LEU A 65 6.86 10.56 -9.02
N THR A 66 7.88 9.82 -9.45
CA THR A 66 8.80 10.25 -10.50
C THR A 66 8.47 9.52 -11.80
N THR A 67 8.19 10.27 -12.86
CA THR A 67 7.92 9.72 -14.19
C THR A 67 8.97 10.16 -15.21
N LYS A 68 9.09 9.40 -16.29
CA LYS A 68 9.75 9.81 -17.53
C LYS A 68 8.70 10.01 -18.60
N GLU A 69 8.58 11.23 -19.12
CA GLU A 69 7.58 11.62 -20.11
C GLU A 69 8.28 12.24 -21.31
N ASN A 70 8.15 11.62 -22.48
CA ASN A 70 8.77 12.12 -23.72
C ASN A 70 10.29 12.40 -23.62
N GLY A 71 10.98 11.76 -22.69
CA GLY A 71 12.42 11.94 -22.46
C GLY A 71 12.78 12.79 -21.25
N GLU A 72 11.84 13.60 -20.75
CA GLU A 72 11.99 14.47 -19.60
C GLU A 72 11.52 13.77 -18.31
N VAL A 73 11.98 14.26 -17.15
CA VAL A 73 11.63 13.68 -15.84
C VAL A 73 10.73 14.65 -15.10
N PHE A 74 9.58 14.16 -14.66
CA PHE A 74 8.62 14.92 -13.87
C PHE A 74 8.48 14.28 -12.49
N VAL A 75 8.18 15.13 -11.51
CA VAL A 75 8.00 14.76 -10.12
C VAL A 75 6.66 15.31 -9.66
N TYR A 76 5.81 14.44 -9.14
CA TYR A 76 4.47 14.79 -8.68
C TYR A 76 4.31 14.42 -7.21
N ASP A 77 3.63 15.30 -6.47
CA ASP A 77 3.22 15.01 -5.10
C ASP A 77 1.98 14.12 -5.11
N VAL A 78 1.98 13.13 -4.22
CA VAL A 78 0.91 12.15 -4.08
C VAL A 78 0.46 12.13 -2.62
N ILE A 79 -0.83 12.27 -2.37
CA ILE A 79 -1.39 12.05 -1.03
C ILE A 79 -1.89 10.62 -0.96
N VAL A 80 -1.52 9.91 0.10
CA VAL A 80 -2.02 8.57 0.38
C VAL A 80 -2.69 8.55 1.75
N THR A 81 -3.88 7.97 1.83
CA THR A 81 -4.57 7.69 3.09
C THR A 81 -4.75 6.19 3.26
N TYR A 82 -4.44 5.64 4.43
CA TYR A 82 -4.60 4.21 4.75
C TYR A 82 -5.14 4.01 6.16
N ASP A 83 -6.25 3.27 6.30
CA ASP A 83 -6.93 3.05 7.59
C ASP A 83 -6.58 1.71 8.27
N GLY A 84 -5.59 0.98 7.75
CA GLY A 84 -5.25 -0.38 8.18
C GLY A 84 -5.92 -1.49 7.35
N SER A 85 -6.97 -1.16 6.60
CA SER A 85 -7.70 -2.10 5.72
C SER A 85 -7.83 -1.60 4.29
N ASN A 86 -8.16 -0.33 4.10
CA ASN A 86 -8.41 0.33 2.83
C ASN A 86 -7.45 1.49 2.64
N TYR A 87 -7.08 1.75 1.40
CA TYR A 87 -6.28 2.92 1.05
C TYR A 87 -6.91 3.71 -0.10
N LYS A 88 -6.47 4.96 -0.23
CA LYS A 88 -6.72 5.84 -1.37
C LYS A 88 -5.45 6.62 -1.67
N TRP A 89 -5.17 6.88 -2.93
CA TRP A 89 -4.10 7.77 -3.36
C TRP A 89 -4.59 8.76 -4.42
N GLU A 90 -4.00 9.95 -4.44
CA GLU A 90 -4.31 11.02 -5.40
C GLU A 90 -3.05 11.80 -5.75
N ILE A 91 -2.85 12.11 -7.03
CA ILE A 91 -1.82 13.05 -7.48
C ILE A 91 -2.34 14.47 -7.26
N ILE A 92 -1.56 15.31 -6.57
CA ILE A 92 -1.88 16.73 -6.42
C ILE A 92 -1.50 17.46 -7.71
N THR A 93 -2.48 18.03 -8.39
CA THR A 93 -2.28 18.97 -9.50
C THR A 93 -2.80 20.33 -9.07
N GLU A 94 -2.02 21.39 -9.31
CA GLU A 94 -2.50 22.79 -9.16
C GLU A 94 -3.66 23.13 -10.10
#